data_AF-A0A073JSR3-F1
#
_entry.id   AF-A0A073JSR3-F1
#
_cell.length_a   1.000
_cell.length_b   1.000
_cell.length_c   1.000
_cell.angle_alpha   90.00
_cell.angle_beta   90.00
_cell.angle_gamma   90.00
#
_symmetry.space_group_name_H-M   'P 1'
#
loop_
_entity.id
_entity.type
_entity.pdbx_description
1 polymer ?
#
loop_
_entity_poly.entity_id
_entity_poly.type
_entity_poly.pdbx_seq_one_letter_code
_entity_poly.pdbx_strand_id
1 'polypeptide(L)'
;CGIVHGTVDQVDTSEIFHQFQDWFERMKEKGNSELAAWTNEQKQLFIDWFNGLKDILSQNAETNILNKIHDIEVEIGELLQLKTINKSSVVGAINELADNYNKVATDYDNYGIARKAEWRRQNGTIFRKSALSNPDARGNYQSQQLIYYAENGTTAVKTQQWAYTYDNRDNETSETLISEVFH
;
A
#
# COMPACT_ATOMS: atom_id res chain seq x y z
N CYS A 1 106.88 15.94 38.81
CA CYS A 1 105.87 16.55 39.70
C CYS A 1 105.71 18.02 39.35
N GLY A 2 104.62 18.39 38.69
CA GLY A 2 104.17 19.78 38.63
C GLY A 2 102.95 19.90 39.54
N ILE A 3 103.09 20.66 40.63
CA ILE A 3 101.97 20.97 41.53
C ILE A 3 101.07 21.95 40.78
N VAL A 4 99.89 21.49 40.37
CA VAL A 4 98.82 22.39 39.95
C VAL A 4 98.21 22.96 41.23
N HIS A 5 98.39 24.26 41.46
CA HIS A 5 97.67 24.99 42.50
C HIS A 5 96.63 25.87 41.82
N GLY A 6 95.36 25.56 42.02
CA GLY A 6 94.24 26.37 41.55
C GLY A 6 92.97 25.76 42.10
N THR A 7 92.23 26.53 42.90
CA THR A 7 90.86 26.18 43.29
C THR A 7 90.00 26.20 42.03
N VAL A 8 89.28 25.11 41.76
CA VAL A 8 88.27 25.08 40.71
C VAL A 8 86.99 25.66 41.32
N ASP A 9 86.62 26.87 40.93
CA ASP A 9 85.34 27.46 41.32
C ASP A 9 84.22 26.79 40.53
N GLN A 10 83.31 26.15 41.26
CA GLN A 10 82.16 25.48 40.69
C GLN A 10 81.09 26.53 40.35
N VAL A 11 80.59 26.52 39.11
CA VAL A 11 79.50 27.41 38.67
C VAL A 11 78.21 27.00 39.37
N ASP A 12 77.53 27.95 40.03
CA ASP A 12 76.20 27.72 40.61
C ASP A 12 75.14 27.63 39.50
N THR A 13 74.59 26.44 39.29
CA THR A 13 73.60 26.15 38.25
C THR A 13 72.16 26.14 38.77
N SER A 14 71.92 26.48 40.04
CA SER A 14 70.60 26.39 40.67
C SER A 14 69.57 27.28 39.98
N GLU A 15 69.95 28.50 39.62
CA GLU A 15 69.08 29.47 38.94
C GLU A 15 68.62 28.98 37.56
N ILE A 16 69.55 28.49 36.74
CA ILE A 16 69.22 27.95 35.40
C ILE A 16 68.35 26.69 35.53
N PHE A 17 68.58 25.87 36.55
CA PHE A 17 67.75 24.69 36.82
C PHE A 17 66.31 25.05 37.18
N HIS A 18 66.09 26.04 38.06
CA HIS A 18 64.74 26.51 38.39
C HIS A 18 64.01 27.08 37.17
N GLN A 19 64.68 27.86 36.33
CA GLN A 19 64.08 28.40 35.11
C GLN A 19 63.64 27.30 34.13
N PHE A 20 64.40 26.20 34.03
CA PHE A 20 64.02 25.06 33.21
C PHE A 20 62.81 24.30 33.79
N GLN A 21 62.77 24.11 35.11
CA GLN A 21 61.62 23.50 35.79
C GLN A 21 60.34 24.31 35.60
N ASP A 22 60.43 25.63 35.76
CA ASP A 22 59.31 26.54 35.56
C ASP A 22 58.83 26.53 34.10
N TRP A 23 59.75 26.50 33.14
CA TRP A 23 59.40 26.37 31.73
C TRP A 23 58.71 25.03 31.44
N PHE A 24 59.22 23.94 32.01
CA PHE A 24 58.67 22.60 31.82
C PHE A 24 57.24 22.49 32.35
N GLU A 25 56.97 22.98 33.57
CA GLU A 25 55.62 22.95 34.13
C GLU A 25 54.66 23.84 33.31
N ARG A 26 55.08 25.04 32.89
CA ARG A 26 54.25 25.88 32.00
C ARG A 26 53.91 25.20 30.68
N MET A 27 54.87 24.52 30.07
CA MET A 27 54.65 23.83 28.79
C MET A 27 53.71 22.63 28.95
N LYS A 28 53.84 21.89 30.05
CA LYS A 28 52.96 20.77 30.41
C LYS A 28 51.53 21.24 30.67
N GLU A 29 51.34 22.31 31.44
CA GLU A 29 50.04 22.92 31.68
C GLU A 29 49.39 23.41 30.39
N LYS A 30 50.17 24.10 29.55
CA LYS A 30 49.73 24.58 28.24
C LYS A 30 49.27 23.41 27.35
N GLY A 31 50.08 22.35 27.23
CA GLY A 31 49.73 21.17 26.44
C GLY A 31 48.45 20.48 26.95
N ASN A 32 48.29 20.36 28.27
CA ASN A 32 47.07 19.81 28.85
C ASN A 32 45.83 20.66 28.55
N SER A 33 45.97 21.98 28.64
CA SER A 33 44.89 22.93 28.35
C SER A 33 44.50 22.91 26.88
N GLU A 34 45.48 22.92 25.96
CA GLU A 34 45.25 22.85 24.52
C GLU A 34 44.59 21.54 24.11
N LEU A 35 45.03 20.40 24.66
CA LEU A 35 44.42 19.10 24.39
C LEU A 35 42.96 19.04 24.88
N ALA A 36 42.68 19.59 26.06
CA ALA A 36 41.33 19.66 26.61
C ALA A 36 40.42 20.57 25.76
N ALA A 37 40.92 21.74 25.35
CA ALA A 37 40.20 22.68 24.50
C ALA A 37 39.86 22.05 23.14
N TRP A 38 40.85 21.46 22.47
CA TRP A 38 40.66 20.76 21.20
C TRP A 38 39.66 19.61 21.32
N THR A 39 39.77 18.79 22.37
CA THR A 39 38.85 17.67 22.60
C THR A 39 37.40 18.16 22.77
N ASN A 40 37.19 19.26 23.48
CA ASN A 40 35.86 19.83 23.69
C ASN A 40 35.29 20.43 22.39
N GLU A 41 36.13 21.12 21.59
CA GLU A 41 35.74 21.64 20.28
C GLU A 41 35.30 20.50 19.34
N GLN A 42 36.08 19.43 19.24
CA GLN A 42 35.74 18.30 18.38
C GLN A 42 34.45 17.60 18.82
N LYS A 43 34.20 17.47 20.13
CA LYS A 43 32.94 16.94 20.66
C LYS A 43 31.76 17.83 20.26
N GLN A 44 31.91 19.15 20.38
CA GLN A 44 30.85 20.08 20.02
C GLN A 44 30.55 20.02 18.52
N LEU A 45 31.59 20.04 17.67
CA LEU A 45 31.44 19.91 16.22
C LEU A 45 30.71 18.61 15.83
N PHE A 46 31.04 17.50 16.49
CA PHE A 46 30.34 16.23 16.27
C PHE A 46 28.88 16.30 16.69
N ILE A 47 28.57 16.85 17.87
CA ILE A 47 27.20 17.00 18.36
C ILE A 47 26.38 17.90 17.41
N ASP A 48 26.95 19.01 16.96
CA ASP A 48 26.29 19.96 16.06
C ASP A 48 26.00 19.31 14.70
N TRP A 49 26.98 18.60 14.12
CA TRP A 49 26.80 17.83 12.90
C TRP A 49 25.71 16.75 13.06
N PHE A 50 25.74 15.99 14.16
CA PHE A 50 24.78 14.92 14.41
C PHE A 50 23.35 15.46 14.60
N ASN A 51 23.20 16.56 15.33
CA ASN A 51 21.90 17.22 15.50
C ASN A 51 21.36 17.74 14.16
N GLY A 52 22.23 18.31 13.31
CA GLY A 52 21.85 18.72 11.96
C GLY A 52 21.31 17.56 11.11
N LEU A 53 21.92 16.37 11.20
CA LEU A 53 21.41 15.17 10.53
C LEU A 53 20.04 14.74 11.08
N LYS A 54 19.86 14.78 12.40
CA LYS A 54 18.59 14.43 13.05
C LYS A 54 17.46 15.35 12.59
N ASP A 55 17.71 16.65 12.50
CA ASP A 55 16.71 17.63 12.06
C ASP A 55 16.32 17.41 10.59
N ILE A 56 17.29 17.14 9.72
CA ILE A 56 17.05 16.84 8.30
C ILE A 56 16.20 15.56 8.15
N LEU A 57 16.54 14.50 8.91
CA LEU A 57 15.86 13.21 8.83
C LEU A 57 14.44 13.25 9.38
N SER A 58 14.20 13.93 10.50
CA SER A 58 12.86 14.05 11.09
C SER A 58 11.92 14.91 10.22
N GLN A 59 12.44 16.00 9.65
CA GLN A 59 11.62 16.86 8.78
C GLN A 59 11.38 16.28 7.38
N ASN A 60 12.34 15.59 6.77
CA ASN A 60 12.21 15.18 5.36
C ASN A 60 11.90 13.70 5.16
N ALA A 61 12.40 12.80 6.01
CA ALA A 61 12.18 11.37 5.84
C ALA A 61 10.93 10.92 6.59
N GLU A 62 10.83 11.23 7.89
CA GLU A 62 9.68 10.82 8.70
C GLU A 62 8.39 11.49 8.24
N THR A 63 8.40 12.81 8.02
CA THR A 63 7.20 13.54 7.54
C THR A 63 6.76 13.10 6.15
N ASN A 64 7.69 12.91 5.20
CA ASN A 64 7.33 12.49 3.84
C ASN A 64 6.83 11.04 3.80
N ILE A 65 7.42 10.14 4.60
CA ILE A 65 6.94 8.75 4.72
C ILE A 65 5.57 8.71 5.41
N LEU A 66 5.38 9.47 6.49
CA LEU A 66 4.09 9.57 7.19
C LEU A 66 3.01 10.14 6.29
N ASN A 67 3.30 11.22 5.54
CA ASN A 67 2.35 11.80 4.59
C ASN A 67 1.96 10.78 3.51
N LYS A 68 2.95 10.05 2.95
CA LYS A 68 2.67 9.00 1.96
C LYS A 68 1.83 7.85 2.53
N ILE A 69 2.08 7.44 3.78
CA ILE A 69 1.26 6.41 4.46
C ILE A 69 -0.16 6.93 4.65
N HIS A 70 -0.31 8.16 5.13
CA HIS A 70 -1.60 8.79 5.34
C HIS A 70 -2.39 8.95 4.02
N ASP A 71 -1.73 9.39 2.95
CA ASP A 71 -2.34 9.50 1.62
C ASP A 71 -2.84 8.14 1.13
N ILE A 72 -2.06 7.08 1.33
CA ILE A 72 -2.46 5.70 1.00
C ILE A 72 -3.67 5.25 1.85
N GLU A 73 -3.71 5.56 3.15
CA GLU A 73 -4.85 5.26 4.03
C GLU A 73 -6.12 5.98 3.57
N VAL A 74 -6.01 7.26 3.18
CA VAL A 74 -7.12 8.08 2.69
C VAL A 74 -7.61 7.58 1.33
N GLU A 75 -6.72 7.28 0.39
CA GLU A 75 -7.08 6.77 -0.95
C GLU A 75 -7.74 5.40 -0.90
N ILE A 76 -7.28 4.50 -0.03
CA ILE A 76 -7.87 3.16 0.13
C ILE A 76 -9.25 3.23 0.81
N GLY A 77 -9.45 4.20 1.70
CA GLY A 77 -10.68 4.34 2.49
C GLY A 77 -10.89 3.20 3.50
N GLU A 78 -12.05 3.19 4.17
CA GLU A 78 -12.35 2.17 5.17
C GLU A 78 -12.87 0.88 4.52
N LEU A 79 -12.25 -0.26 4.87
CA LEU A 79 -12.67 -1.60 4.41
C LEU A 79 -14.16 -1.89 4.71
N LEU A 80 -14.68 -1.35 5.82
CA LEU A 80 -16.08 -1.48 6.23
C LEU A 80 -17.07 -0.79 5.27
N GLN A 81 -16.63 0.19 4.49
CA GLN A 81 -17.47 0.92 3.53
C GLN A 81 -17.68 0.15 2.21
N LEU A 82 -16.96 -0.95 1.99
CA LEU A 82 -17.18 -1.81 0.82
C LEU A 82 -18.56 -2.47 0.87
N LYS A 83 -19.23 -2.57 -0.29
CA LYS A 83 -20.58 -3.18 -0.41
C LYS A 83 -20.54 -4.69 -0.71
N THR A 84 -19.36 -5.29 -0.73
CA THR A 84 -19.11 -6.71 -1.00
C THR A 84 -19.43 -7.58 0.22
N ILE A 85 -19.65 -8.87 0.03
CA ILE A 85 -19.96 -9.83 1.08
C ILE A 85 -18.70 -10.10 1.91
N ASN A 86 -17.59 -10.46 1.27
CA ASN A 86 -16.28 -10.67 1.88
C ASN A 86 -15.51 -9.34 1.96
N LYS A 87 -15.13 -9.00 3.19
CA LYS A 87 -14.37 -7.80 3.55
C LYS A 87 -13.11 -8.13 4.34
N SER A 88 -12.60 -9.36 4.26
CA SER A 88 -11.38 -9.75 4.98
C SER A 88 -10.11 -9.09 4.42
N SER A 89 -10.15 -8.65 3.17
CA SER A 89 -9.12 -7.84 2.51
C SER A 89 -9.70 -7.12 1.29
N VAL A 90 -9.02 -6.08 0.78
CA VAL A 90 -9.38 -5.42 -0.48
C VAL A 90 -9.38 -6.41 -1.65
N VAL A 91 -8.42 -7.33 -1.70
CA VAL A 91 -8.37 -8.40 -2.71
C VAL A 91 -9.57 -9.34 -2.59
N GLY A 92 -9.96 -9.72 -1.37
CA GLY A 92 -11.14 -10.53 -1.11
C GLY A 92 -12.42 -9.87 -1.64
N ALA A 93 -12.56 -8.57 -1.41
CA ALA A 93 -13.68 -7.78 -1.93
C ALA A 93 -13.64 -7.63 -3.47
N ILE A 94 -12.48 -7.35 -4.06
CA ILE A 94 -12.32 -7.23 -5.52
C ILE A 94 -12.65 -8.55 -6.24
N ASN A 95 -12.21 -9.68 -5.70
CA ASN A 95 -12.46 -10.99 -6.29
C ASN A 95 -13.96 -11.33 -6.37
N GLU A 96 -14.80 -10.76 -5.50
CA GLU A 96 -16.26 -10.87 -5.63
C GLU A 96 -16.81 -10.05 -6.80
N LEU A 97 -16.23 -8.90 -7.09
CA LEU A 97 -16.69 -8.06 -8.20
C LEU A 97 -16.19 -8.57 -9.56
N ALA A 98 -14.99 -9.14 -9.60
CA ALA A 98 -14.29 -9.48 -10.84
C ALA A 98 -14.95 -10.61 -11.64
N ASP A 99 -15.61 -11.57 -11.00
CA ASP A 99 -15.98 -12.84 -11.64
C ASP A 99 -17.26 -13.44 -11.06
N ASN A 100 -18.26 -12.61 -10.75
CA ASN A 100 -19.42 -13.13 -10.01
C ASN A 100 -20.11 -14.29 -10.75
N TYR A 101 -20.13 -14.28 -12.10
CA TYR A 101 -20.69 -15.41 -12.85
C TYR A 101 -20.03 -15.72 -14.21
N ASN A 102 -19.74 -17.01 -14.45
CA ASN A 102 -19.43 -17.55 -15.77
C ASN A 102 -20.73 -17.79 -16.57
N LYS A 103 -20.85 -17.18 -17.75
CA LYS A 103 -22.00 -17.36 -18.65
C LYS A 103 -21.76 -18.52 -19.62
N VAL A 104 -22.63 -19.52 -19.55
CA VAL A 104 -22.71 -20.61 -20.52
C VAL A 104 -23.97 -20.44 -21.35
N ALA A 105 -23.81 -20.08 -22.63
CA ALA A 105 -24.91 -19.95 -23.58
C ALA A 105 -25.07 -21.23 -24.40
N THR A 106 -26.31 -21.69 -24.57
CA THR A 106 -26.66 -22.92 -25.27
C THR A 106 -27.90 -22.71 -26.14
N ASP A 107 -28.24 -23.71 -26.95
CA ASP A 107 -29.48 -23.75 -27.72
C ASP A 107 -29.62 -22.58 -28.71
N TYR A 108 -28.59 -22.40 -29.55
CA TYR A 108 -28.54 -21.34 -30.56
C TYR A 108 -29.55 -21.57 -31.69
N ASP A 109 -30.17 -20.50 -32.15
CA ASP A 109 -30.97 -20.52 -33.38
C ASP A 109 -30.10 -20.38 -34.65
N ASN A 110 -30.74 -20.37 -35.82
CA ASN A 110 -30.06 -20.26 -37.11
C ASN A 110 -29.40 -18.88 -37.34
N TYR A 111 -29.69 -17.89 -36.51
CA TYR A 111 -29.11 -16.55 -36.56
C TYR A 111 -28.00 -16.35 -35.51
N GLY A 112 -27.67 -17.40 -34.75
CA GLY A 112 -26.62 -17.36 -33.73
C GLY A 112 -27.07 -16.73 -32.41
N ILE A 113 -28.37 -16.58 -32.18
CA ILE A 113 -28.92 -16.11 -30.91
C ILE A 113 -29.09 -17.29 -29.96
N ALA A 114 -28.49 -17.20 -28.77
CA ALA A 114 -28.64 -18.23 -27.75
C ALA A 114 -30.02 -18.16 -27.08
N ARG A 115 -30.83 -19.21 -27.23
CA ARG A 115 -32.15 -19.27 -26.60
C ARG A 115 -32.09 -19.59 -25.11
N LYS A 116 -30.98 -20.15 -24.63
CA LYS A 116 -30.76 -20.47 -23.22
C LYS A 116 -29.40 -19.99 -22.75
N ALA A 117 -29.34 -19.50 -21.52
CA ALA A 117 -28.08 -19.16 -20.88
C ALA A 117 -28.10 -19.47 -19.39
N GLU A 118 -26.98 -19.94 -18.86
CA GLU A 118 -26.76 -20.18 -17.44
C GLU A 118 -25.61 -19.28 -16.95
N TRP A 119 -25.80 -18.63 -15.81
CA TRP A 119 -24.77 -17.88 -15.11
C TRP A 119 -24.40 -18.67 -13.86
N ARG A 120 -23.14 -19.10 -13.78
CA ARG A 120 -22.62 -19.95 -12.69
C ARG A 120 -21.68 -19.15 -11.82
N ARG A 121 -21.83 -19.25 -10.51
CA ARG A 121 -20.87 -18.73 -9.53
C ARG A 121 -19.50 -19.38 -9.74
N GLN A 122 -18.44 -18.78 -9.18
CA GLN A 122 -17.08 -19.35 -9.24
C GLN A 122 -16.98 -20.77 -8.68
N ASN A 123 -17.80 -21.11 -7.68
CA ASN A 123 -17.87 -22.46 -7.12
C ASN A 123 -18.61 -23.47 -8.03
N GLY A 124 -19.05 -23.06 -9.23
CA GLY A 124 -19.75 -23.87 -10.21
C GLY A 124 -21.27 -23.96 -10.03
N THR A 125 -21.82 -23.48 -8.91
CA THR A 125 -23.27 -23.52 -8.66
C THR A 125 -24.00 -22.51 -9.53
N ILE A 126 -25.22 -22.85 -9.93
CA ILE A 126 -26.01 -21.99 -10.84
C ILE A 126 -26.59 -20.83 -10.03
N PHE A 127 -26.37 -19.60 -10.51
CA PHE A 127 -27.01 -18.42 -9.96
C PHE A 127 -28.30 -18.08 -10.69
N ARG A 128 -28.26 -18.15 -12.03
CA ARG A 128 -29.38 -17.77 -12.88
C ARG A 128 -29.44 -18.61 -14.14
N LYS A 129 -30.65 -18.96 -14.56
CA LYS A 129 -30.94 -19.43 -15.93
C LYS A 129 -31.83 -18.44 -16.66
N SER A 130 -31.62 -18.31 -17.97
CA SER A 130 -32.48 -17.58 -18.89
C SER A 130 -32.98 -18.50 -20.01
N ALA A 131 -34.24 -18.32 -20.40
CA ALA A 131 -34.82 -18.95 -21.59
C ALA A 131 -35.64 -17.92 -22.38
N LEU A 132 -35.32 -17.76 -23.66
CA LEU A 132 -36.06 -16.94 -24.61
C LEU A 132 -37.18 -17.76 -25.27
N SER A 133 -38.32 -17.12 -25.52
CA SER A 133 -39.49 -17.75 -26.13
C SER A 133 -40.35 -16.76 -26.91
N ASN A 134 -41.42 -17.26 -27.55
CA ASN A 134 -42.36 -16.48 -28.35
C ASN A 134 -41.68 -15.62 -29.45
N PRO A 135 -40.94 -16.23 -30.39
CA PRO A 135 -40.37 -15.49 -31.52
C PRO A 135 -41.49 -14.99 -32.44
N ASP A 136 -41.37 -13.75 -32.90
CA ASP A 136 -42.23 -13.21 -33.96
C ASP A 136 -41.87 -13.79 -35.34
N ALA A 137 -42.58 -13.35 -36.39
CA ALA A 137 -42.34 -13.81 -37.77
C ALA A 137 -40.93 -13.46 -38.31
N ARG A 138 -40.22 -12.54 -37.66
CA ARG A 138 -38.85 -12.12 -38.01
C ARG A 138 -37.79 -12.84 -37.17
N GLY A 139 -38.21 -13.61 -36.17
CA GLY A 139 -37.33 -14.34 -35.27
C GLY A 139 -36.97 -13.58 -33.99
N ASN A 140 -37.56 -12.41 -33.72
CA ASN A 140 -37.29 -11.66 -32.50
C ASN A 140 -38.07 -12.28 -31.34
N TYR A 141 -37.37 -12.68 -30.27
CA TYR A 141 -37.96 -13.31 -29.10
C TYR A 141 -38.69 -12.30 -28.22
N GLN A 142 -40.01 -12.40 -28.14
CA GLN A 142 -40.84 -11.43 -27.41
C GLN A 142 -40.98 -11.75 -25.92
N SER A 143 -40.35 -12.81 -25.42
CA SER A 143 -40.47 -13.23 -24.02
C SER A 143 -39.17 -13.82 -23.48
N GLN A 144 -38.87 -13.53 -22.21
CA GLN A 144 -37.78 -14.16 -21.46
C GLN A 144 -38.25 -14.60 -20.07
N GLN A 145 -37.89 -15.83 -19.72
CA GLN A 145 -37.97 -16.34 -18.36
C GLN A 145 -36.60 -16.29 -17.70
N LEU A 146 -36.51 -15.69 -16.51
CA LEU A 146 -35.33 -15.75 -15.65
C LEU A 146 -35.65 -16.54 -14.38
N ILE A 147 -34.83 -17.53 -14.04
CA ILE A 147 -34.92 -18.28 -12.78
C ILE A 147 -33.64 -18.05 -12.00
N TYR A 148 -33.77 -17.56 -10.77
CA TYR A 148 -32.69 -17.34 -9.82
C TYR A 148 -32.66 -18.46 -8.79
N TYR A 149 -31.47 -18.86 -8.39
CA TYR A 149 -31.23 -20.00 -7.52
C TYR A 149 -30.47 -19.59 -6.25
N ALA A 150 -30.79 -20.26 -5.14
CA ALA A 150 -30.08 -20.15 -3.88
C ALA A 150 -28.59 -20.53 -4.04
N GLU A 151 -27.81 -20.34 -2.97
CA GLU A 151 -26.36 -20.67 -2.95
C GLU A 151 -26.07 -22.14 -3.31
N ASN A 152 -26.99 -23.06 -3.00
CA ASN A 152 -26.88 -24.47 -3.36
C ASN A 152 -26.94 -24.74 -4.89
N GLY A 153 -27.38 -23.76 -5.68
CA GLY A 153 -27.47 -23.84 -7.14
C GLY A 153 -28.61 -24.69 -7.70
N THR A 154 -29.54 -25.17 -6.87
CA THR A 154 -30.62 -26.07 -7.27
C THR A 154 -32.00 -25.60 -6.82
N THR A 155 -32.10 -24.97 -5.65
CA THR A 155 -33.35 -24.40 -5.15
C THR A 155 -33.63 -23.08 -5.87
N ALA A 156 -34.69 -23.03 -6.67
CA ALA A 156 -35.19 -21.77 -7.22
C ALA A 156 -35.71 -20.89 -6.08
N VAL A 157 -35.34 -19.62 -6.07
CA VAL A 157 -35.78 -18.63 -5.07
C VAL A 157 -36.61 -17.51 -5.68
N LYS A 158 -36.45 -17.31 -6.99
CA LYS A 158 -37.19 -16.29 -7.73
C LYS A 158 -37.34 -16.65 -9.18
N THR A 159 -38.51 -16.39 -9.74
CA THR A 159 -38.78 -16.49 -11.18
C THR A 159 -39.37 -15.19 -11.68
N GLN A 160 -38.82 -14.68 -12.79
CA GLN A 160 -39.32 -13.50 -13.48
C GLN A 160 -39.73 -13.86 -14.91
N GLN A 161 -40.80 -13.24 -15.40
CA GLN A 161 -41.17 -13.23 -16.82
C GLN A 161 -41.09 -11.81 -17.36
N TRP A 162 -40.41 -11.65 -18.48
CA TRP A 162 -40.24 -10.39 -19.18
C TRP A 162 -40.86 -10.49 -20.58
N ALA A 163 -41.46 -9.39 -21.05
CA ALA A 163 -41.91 -9.20 -22.42
C ALA A 163 -41.07 -8.13 -23.11
N TYR A 164 -40.80 -8.39 -24.39
CA TYR A 164 -40.10 -7.47 -25.28
C TYR A 164 -40.98 -7.06 -26.45
N THR A 165 -40.82 -5.82 -26.89
CA THR A 165 -41.34 -5.36 -28.17
C THR A 165 -40.20 -4.84 -29.03
N TYR A 166 -40.38 -4.86 -30.34
CA TYR A 166 -39.35 -4.49 -31.31
C TYR A 166 -39.91 -3.51 -32.33
N ASP A 167 -39.06 -2.62 -32.84
CA ASP A 167 -39.38 -1.77 -33.97
C ASP A 167 -39.31 -2.55 -35.31
N ASN A 168 -39.56 -1.85 -36.41
CA ASN A 168 -39.48 -2.44 -37.75
C ASN A 168 -38.04 -2.72 -38.24
N ARG A 169 -37.02 -2.45 -37.44
CA ARG A 169 -35.60 -2.73 -37.71
C ARG A 169 -35.00 -3.75 -36.74
N ASP A 170 -35.86 -4.47 -36.00
CA ASP A 170 -35.47 -5.49 -35.03
C ASP A 170 -34.74 -4.92 -33.79
N ASN A 171 -34.81 -3.61 -33.56
CA ASN A 171 -34.32 -3.02 -32.31
C ASN A 171 -35.36 -3.20 -31.21
N GLU A 172 -34.94 -3.65 -30.03
CA GLU A 172 -35.81 -3.71 -28.87
C GLU A 172 -36.29 -2.29 -28.50
N THR A 173 -37.60 -2.13 -28.41
CA THR A 173 -38.25 -0.85 -28.05
C THR A 173 -38.77 -0.82 -26.62
N SER A 174 -38.99 -1.98 -26.01
CA SER A 174 -39.39 -2.07 -24.61
C SER A 174 -38.95 -3.38 -23.97
N GLU A 175 -38.60 -3.33 -22.70
CA GLU A 175 -38.41 -4.47 -21.80
C GLU A 175 -39.33 -4.27 -20.59
N THR A 176 -40.30 -5.16 -20.38
CA THR A 176 -41.31 -5.05 -19.32
C THR A 176 -41.36 -6.31 -18.48
N LEU A 177 -41.21 -6.17 -17.15
CA LEU A 177 -41.43 -7.26 -16.21
C LEU A 177 -42.94 -7.52 -16.08
N ILE A 178 -43.38 -8.71 -16.51
CA ILE A 178 -44.80 -9.11 -16.48
C ILE A 178 -45.15 -9.80 -15.18
N SER A 179 -44.25 -10.61 -14.65
CA SER A 179 -44.47 -11.31 -13.38
C SER A 179 -43.17 -11.58 -12.63
N GLU A 180 -43.26 -11.56 -11.31
CA GLU A 180 -42.20 -11.98 -10.39
C GLU A 180 -42.82 -12.84 -9.29
N VAL A 181 -42.25 -14.03 -9.09
CA VAL A 181 -42.68 -15.00 -8.09
C VAL A 181 -41.48 -15.39 -7.24
N PHE A 182 -41.64 -15.33 -5.91
CA PHE A 182 -40.66 -15.83 -4.94
C PHE A 182 -41.09 -17.22 -4.46
N HIS A 183 -40.12 -18.12 -4.27
CA HIS A 183 -40.35 -19.53 -3.90
C HIS A 183 -39.85 -19.84 -2.49
#